data_AF-W1V6W2-F1
#
_entry.id   AF-W1V6W2-F1
#
_cell.length_a   1.000
_cell.length_b   1.000
_cell.length_c   1.000
_cell.angle_alpha   90.00
_cell.angle_beta   90.00
_cell.angle_gamma   90.00
#
_symmetry.space_group_name_H-M   'P 1'
#
loop_
_entity.id
_entity.type
_entity.pdbx_description
1 polymer ?
#
loop_
_entity_poly.entity_id
_entity_poly.type
_entity_poly.pdbx_seq_one_letter_code
_entity_poly.pdbx_strand_id
1 'polypeptide(L)'
;DIIQSSGYQATVAGFKGLGYGTEEAIELVKLSVRLAVQARNEFLEAKASGALTLHGIKLGEETPEGVRYFSEGALPKPLVAASVGPYGAFLADGSEYRGYPDVQTEYLEIFHIPRLALFCEEHPDILSFETIPSYAEAIAIAR
;
A
#
# COMPACT_ATOMS: atom_id res chain seq x y z
N ASP A 1 3.08 -13.58 0.70
CA ASP A 1 3.76 -12.34 0.27
C ASP A 1 2.77 -11.19 0.19
N ILE A 2 3.23 -9.98 0.46
CA ILE A 2 2.44 -8.75 0.37
C ILE A 2 3.32 -7.62 -0.15
N ILE A 3 2.76 -6.77 -1.02
CA ILE A 3 3.34 -5.48 -1.39
C ILE A 3 2.48 -4.38 -0.79
N GLN A 4 3.10 -3.43 -0.10
CA GLN A 4 2.44 -2.19 0.31
C GLN A 4 2.64 -1.15 -0.79
N SER A 5 1.57 -0.48 -1.19
CA SER A 5 1.64 0.64 -2.13
C SER A 5 2.44 1.80 -1.53
N SER A 6 2.92 2.72 -2.38
CA SER A 6 3.54 3.98 -1.92
C SER A 6 2.48 5.01 -1.47
N GLY A 7 1.47 4.56 -0.71
CA GLY A 7 0.28 5.34 -0.33
C GLY A 7 0.40 6.12 0.99
N TYR A 8 1.46 5.90 1.77
CA TYR A 8 1.63 6.36 3.15
C TYR A 8 1.22 7.84 3.36
N GLN A 9 1.78 8.76 2.59
CA GLN A 9 1.45 10.19 2.61
C GLN A 9 0.64 10.67 1.39
N ALA A 10 0.24 9.76 0.49
CA ALA A 10 -0.40 10.11 -0.77
C ALA A 10 -1.84 10.59 -0.54
N THR A 11 -2.02 11.89 -0.33
CA THR A 11 -3.31 12.55 -0.14
C THR A 11 -3.47 13.68 -1.16
N VAL A 12 -4.70 13.92 -1.60
CA VAL A 12 -4.99 15.06 -2.49
C VAL A 12 -4.59 16.39 -1.83
N ALA A 13 -4.87 16.54 -0.54
CA ALA A 13 -4.47 17.72 0.22
C ALA A 13 -2.94 17.90 0.27
N GLY A 14 -2.19 16.81 0.51
CA GLY A 14 -0.72 16.83 0.55
C GLY A 14 -0.12 17.25 -0.79
N PHE A 15 -0.55 16.64 -1.90
CA PHE A 15 -0.08 17.04 -3.23
C PHE A 15 -0.48 18.47 -3.59
N LYS A 16 -1.71 18.91 -3.26
CA LYS A 16 -2.08 20.32 -3.47
C LYS A 16 -1.21 21.28 -2.67
N GLY A 17 -0.80 20.91 -1.46
CA GLY A 17 0.17 21.67 -0.65
C GLY A 17 1.54 21.82 -1.32
N LEU A 18 1.91 20.88 -2.20
CA LEU A 18 3.13 20.92 -3.01
C LEU A 18 2.95 21.64 -4.36
N GLY A 19 1.75 22.13 -4.69
CA GLY A 19 1.46 22.90 -5.90
C GLY A 19 0.85 22.11 -7.07
N TYR A 20 0.50 20.84 -6.87
CA TYR A 20 -0.15 20.03 -7.90
C TYR A 20 -1.61 20.45 -8.14
N GLY A 21 -2.08 20.28 -9.38
CA GLY A 21 -3.49 20.43 -9.74
C GLY A 21 -4.38 19.38 -9.06
N THR A 22 -5.70 19.62 -8.99
CA THR A 22 -6.62 18.68 -8.31
C THR A 22 -6.67 17.33 -9.03
N GLU A 23 -6.79 17.34 -10.35
CA GLU A 23 -6.88 16.15 -11.20
C GLU A 23 -5.56 15.36 -11.16
N GLU A 24 -4.44 16.06 -11.21
CA GLU A 24 -3.11 15.46 -11.12
C GLU A 24 -2.87 14.83 -9.75
N ALA A 25 -3.26 15.52 -8.67
CA ALA A 25 -3.17 14.98 -7.32
C ALA A 25 -4.02 13.71 -7.15
N ILE A 26 -5.23 13.67 -7.70
CA ILE A 26 -6.10 12.49 -7.70
C ILE A 26 -5.42 11.33 -8.43
N GLU A 27 -4.89 11.56 -9.63
CA GLU A 27 -4.21 10.51 -10.39
C GLU A 27 -2.94 10.00 -9.69
N LEU A 28 -2.17 10.86 -9.02
CA LEU A 28 -1.00 10.43 -8.25
C LEU A 28 -1.38 9.55 -7.04
N VAL A 29 -2.46 9.89 -6.34
CA VAL A 29 -2.99 9.06 -5.24
C VAL A 29 -3.36 7.68 -5.78
N LYS A 30 -4.12 7.61 -6.87
CA LYS A 30 -4.52 6.35 -7.51
C LYS A 30 -3.32 5.55 -8.04
N LEU A 31 -2.38 6.23 -8.70
CA LEU A 31 -1.17 5.63 -9.25
C LEU A 31 -0.37 4.85 -8.19
N SER A 32 -0.32 5.35 -6.95
CA SER A 32 0.39 4.67 -5.85
C SER A 32 -0.06 3.23 -5.65
N VAL A 33 -1.36 2.95 -5.77
CA VAL A 33 -1.96 1.61 -5.63
C VAL A 33 -1.93 0.85 -6.95
N ARG A 34 -2.23 1.53 -8.07
CA ARG A 34 -2.26 0.96 -9.41
C ARG A 34 -0.98 0.21 -9.75
N LEU A 35 0.18 0.81 -9.44
CA LEU A 35 1.49 0.20 -9.73
C LEU A 35 1.69 -1.11 -8.96
N ALA A 36 1.27 -1.18 -7.69
CA ALA A 36 1.37 -2.40 -6.90
C ALA A 36 0.44 -3.51 -7.43
N VAL A 37 -0.77 -3.13 -7.87
CA VAL A 37 -1.74 -4.02 -8.50
C VAL A 37 -1.23 -4.56 -9.84
N GLN A 38 -0.69 -3.69 -10.69
CA GLN A 38 -0.07 -4.09 -11.96
C GLN A 38 1.10 -5.05 -11.74
N ALA A 39 2.02 -4.72 -10.83
CA ALA A 39 3.16 -5.58 -10.52
C ALA A 39 2.74 -6.97 -10.04
N ARG A 40 1.71 -7.07 -9.17
CA ARG A 40 1.15 -8.37 -8.76
C ARG A 40 0.58 -9.14 -9.95
N ASN A 41 -0.20 -8.48 -10.81
CA ASN A 41 -0.84 -9.15 -11.95
C ASN A 41 0.19 -9.65 -12.95
N GLU A 42 1.19 -8.83 -13.30
CA GLU A 42 2.31 -9.23 -14.18
C GLU A 42 3.10 -10.40 -13.59
N PHE A 43 3.35 -10.40 -12.27
CA PHE A 43 3.99 -11.53 -11.59
C PHE A 43 3.17 -12.82 -11.73
N LEU A 44 1.84 -12.75 -11.59
CA LEU A 44 0.96 -13.91 -11.75
C LEU A 44 0.92 -14.41 -13.19
N GLU A 45 0.90 -13.53 -14.18
CA GLU A 45 0.94 -13.87 -15.60
C GLU A 45 2.28 -14.52 -15.99
N ALA A 46 3.40 -13.94 -15.54
CA ALA A 46 4.73 -14.50 -15.75
C ALA A 46 4.86 -15.88 -15.11
N LYS A 47 4.29 -16.07 -13.92
CA LYS A 47 4.23 -17.38 -13.24
C LYS A 47 3.36 -18.38 -13.99
N ALA A 48 2.20 -17.97 -14.50
CA ALA A 48 1.29 -18.87 -15.22
C ALA A 48 1.82 -19.32 -16.58
N SER A 49 2.64 -18.48 -17.22
CA SER A 49 3.25 -18.75 -18.54
C SER A 49 4.60 -19.50 -18.45
N GLY A 50 5.10 -19.80 -17.25
CA GLY A 50 6.43 -20.38 -17.05
C GLY A 50 7.58 -19.42 -17.39
N ALA A 51 7.27 -18.13 -17.57
CA ALA A 51 8.25 -17.09 -17.88
C ALA A 51 9.02 -16.61 -16.65
N LEU A 52 8.56 -16.96 -15.44
CA LEU A 52 9.18 -16.56 -14.18
C LEU A 52 10.49 -17.32 -13.94
N THR A 53 11.56 -16.91 -14.62
CA THR A 53 12.91 -17.42 -14.35
C THR A 53 13.51 -16.58 -13.23
N LEU A 54 13.51 -17.08 -12.00
CA LEU A 54 14.13 -16.39 -10.87
C LEU A 54 15.66 -16.48 -11.02
N HIS A 55 16.30 -15.51 -11.68
CA HIS A 55 17.77 -15.46 -11.84
C HIS A 55 18.41 -16.73 -12.42
N GLY A 56 17.74 -17.40 -13.37
CA GLY A 56 18.24 -18.65 -13.96
C GLY A 56 18.07 -19.90 -13.09
N ILE A 57 17.41 -19.78 -11.93
CA ILE A 57 17.14 -20.90 -11.02
C ILE A 57 15.83 -21.57 -11.43
N LYS A 58 15.87 -22.89 -11.64
CA LYS A 58 14.64 -23.69 -11.74
C LYS A 58 14.09 -23.95 -10.34
N LEU A 59 12.92 -23.38 -10.07
CA LEU A 59 12.13 -23.68 -8.89
C LEU A 59 11.90 -25.20 -8.77
N GLY A 60 12.26 -25.81 -7.64
CA GLY A 60 12.22 -27.26 -7.40
C GLY A 60 13.57 -27.99 -7.56
N GLU A 61 14.59 -27.32 -8.11
CA GLU A 61 15.98 -27.80 -8.15
C GLU A 61 16.56 -27.87 -6.73
N GLU A 62 17.34 -28.92 -6.49
CA GLU A 62 18.09 -29.12 -5.25
C GLU A 62 19.50 -28.57 -5.47
N THR A 63 19.90 -27.61 -4.63
CA THR A 63 21.27 -27.10 -4.61
C THR A 63 22.25 -28.19 -4.18
N PRO A 64 23.57 -28.06 -4.46
CA PRO A 64 24.60 -28.97 -3.93
C PRO A 64 24.57 -29.11 -2.40
N GLU A 65 24.03 -28.12 -1.69
CA GLU A 65 23.85 -28.11 -0.24
C GLU A 65 22.53 -28.77 0.24
N GLY A 66 21.73 -29.35 -0.67
CA GLY A 66 20.45 -30.00 -0.34
C GLY A 66 19.29 -29.04 -0.11
N VAL A 67 19.48 -27.73 -0.33
CA VAL A 67 18.40 -26.74 -0.26
C VAL A 67 17.57 -26.84 -1.53
N ARG A 68 16.27 -27.10 -1.37
CA ARG A 68 15.32 -27.13 -2.48
C ARG A 68 14.67 -25.76 -2.66
N TYR A 69 14.78 -25.18 -3.86
CA TYR A 69 14.00 -23.98 -4.17
C TYR A 69 12.51 -24.35 -4.25
N PHE A 70 11.63 -23.51 -3.70
CA PHE A 70 10.18 -23.74 -3.74
C PHE A 70 9.73 -23.94 -5.19
N SER A 71 8.95 -24.99 -5.48
CA SER A 71 8.54 -25.30 -6.86
C SER A 71 7.61 -24.24 -7.45
N GLU A 72 7.58 -24.17 -8.77
CA GLU A 72 6.55 -23.46 -9.52
C GLU A 72 5.17 -23.94 -9.02
N GLY A 73 4.36 -23.01 -8.48
CA GLY A 73 3.07 -23.32 -7.84
C GLY A 73 3.04 -23.34 -6.31
N ALA A 74 4.18 -23.39 -5.62
CA ALA A 74 4.22 -23.37 -4.14
C ALA A 74 4.01 -21.98 -3.52
N LEU A 75 4.30 -20.91 -4.26
CA LEU A 75 4.13 -19.54 -3.77
C LEU A 75 2.65 -19.13 -3.82
N PRO A 76 2.05 -18.60 -2.74
CA PRO A 76 0.68 -18.09 -2.76
C PRO A 76 0.57 -16.85 -3.67
N LYS A 77 -0.66 -16.47 -4.05
CA LYS A 77 -0.92 -15.17 -4.68
C LYS A 77 -0.46 -14.05 -3.72
N PRO A 78 0.46 -13.14 -4.13
CA PRO A 78 0.80 -12.00 -3.29
C PRO A 78 -0.41 -11.07 -3.11
N LEU A 79 -0.57 -10.52 -1.91
CA LEU A 79 -1.58 -9.50 -1.64
C LEU A 79 -1.04 -8.12 -1.97
N VAL A 80 -1.93 -7.21 -2.37
CA VAL A 80 -1.66 -5.77 -2.45
C VAL A 80 -2.35 -5.09 -1.27
N ALA A 81 -1.54 -4.47 -0.42
CA ALA A 81 -1.99 -3.57 0.63
C ALA A 81 -1.89 -2.13 0.13
N ALA A 82 -3.01 -1.40 0.07
CA ALA A 82 -2.95 0.04 -0.07
C ALA A 82 -2.51 0.66 1.28
N SER A 83 -1.30 1.21 1.31
CA SER A 83 -0.72 1.86 2.49
C SER A 83 -1.46 3.15 2.83
N VAL A 84 -1.89 3.28 4.08
CA VAL A 84 -2.60 4.44 4.62
C VAL A 84 -1.85 4.90 5.86
N GLY A 85 -1.03 5.94 5.72
CA GLY A 85 -0.34 6.56 6.85
C GLY A 85 -1.26 7.44 7.71
N PRO A 86 -0.85 7.77 8.94
CA PRO A 86 -1.64 8.53 9.89
C PRO A 86 -1.75 10.00 9.47
N TYR A 87 -2.71 10.73 10.06
CA TYR A 87 -2.77 12.18 9.98
C TYR A 87 -1.47 12.85 10.43
N GLY A 88 -0.77 12.28 11.43
CA GLY A 88 0.53 12.77 11.88
C GLY A 88 1.61 12.83 10.79
N ALA A 89 1.57 11.90 9.83
CA ALA A 89 2.51 11.90 8.71
C ALA A 89 2.19 13.01 7.70
N PHE A 90 0.92 13.39 7.57
CA PHE A 90 0.51 14.55 6.78
C PHE A 90 1.00 15.87 7.38
N LEU A 91 1.11 15.97 8.71
CA LEU A 91 1.63 17.16 9.39
C LEU A 91 3.14 17.38 9.18
N ALA A 92 3.89 16.32 8.82
CA ALA A 92 5.32 16.37 8.56
C ALA A 92 6.18 16.96 9.72
N ASP A 93 5.74 16.76 10.97
CA ASP A 93 6.41 17.26 12.18
C ASP A 93 6.84 16.13 13.14
N GLY A 94 6.68 14.87 12.74
CA GLY A 94 6.94 13.68 13.56
C GLY A 94 5.81 13.30 14.52
N SER A 95 4.63 13.91 14.39
CA SER A 95 3.46 13.53 15.19
C SER A 95 2.94 12.12 14.90
N GLU A 96 3.37 11.49 13.80
CA GLU A 96 3.21 10.04 13.54
C GLU A 96 3.83 9.13 14.64
N TYR A 97 4.71 9.67 15.50
CA TYR A 97 5.28 8.96 16.66
C TYR A 97 4.78 9.46 18.02
N ARG A 98 4.08 10.61 18.05
CA ARG A 98 3.71 11.31 19.30
C ARG A 98 2.20 11.44 19.50
N GLY A 99 1.42 11.30 18.44
CA GLY A 99 -0.02 11.53 18.43
C GLY A 99 -0.40 13.00 18.38
N TYR A 100 -1.72 13.25 18.39
CA TYR A 100 -2.36 14.57 18.27
C TYR A 100 -3.64 14.57 19.10
N PRO A 101 -3.55 14.81 20.42
CA PRO A 101 -4.68 14.64 21.35
C PRO A 101 -5.79 15.66 21.14
N ASP A 102 -5.49 16.83 20.55
CA ASP A 102 -6.45 17.93 20.37
C ASP A 102 -7.30 17.79 19.10
N VAL A 103 -7.00 16.82 18.23
CA VAL A 103 -7.72 16.60 16.97
C VAL A 103 -8.92 15.69 17.21
N GLN A 104 -10.10 16.15 16.79
CA GLN A 104 -11.35 15.42 16.98
C GLN A 104 -11.44 14.20 16.05
N THR A 105 -12.04 13.11 16.54
CA THR A 105 -12.24 11.85 15.80
C THR A 105 -12.94 12.07 14.46
N GLU A 106 -13.98 12.92 14.43
CA GLU A 106 -14.79 13.22 13.25
C GLU A 106 -13.98 13.91 12.16
N TYR A 107 -12.99 14.73 12.55
CA TYR A 107 -12.08 15.34 11.58
C TYR A 107 -11.15 14.30 10.96
N LEU A 108 -10.66 13.35 11.76
CA LEU A 108 -9.79 12.26 11.29
C LEU A 108 -10.53 11.32 10.33
N GLU A 109 -11.82 11.08 10.57
CA GLU A 109 -12.69 10.31 9.67
C GLU A 109 -12.78 11.00 8.30
N ILE A 110 -13.15 12.30 8.28
CA ILE A 110 -13.24 13.10 7.06
C ILE A 110 -11.89 13.21 6.34
N PHE A 111 -10.78 13.26 7.08
CA PHE A 111 -9.44 13.30 6.52
C PHE A 111 -9.10 12.05 5.69
N HIS A 112 -9.47 10.85 6.17
CA HIS A 112 -9.13 9.59 5.49
C HIS A 112 -10.08 9.26 4.33
N ILE A 113 -11.39 9.53 4.46
CA ILE A 113 -12.43 9.11 3.50
C ILE A 113 -12.05 9.35 2.02
N PRO A 114 -11.61 10.55 1.59
CA PRO A 114 -11.33 10.80 0.18
C PRO A 114 -10.22 9.91 -0.37
N ARG A 115 -9.16 9.69 0.41
CA ARG A 115 -8.04 8.84 0.00
C ARG A 115 -8.46 7.37 -0.08
N LEU A 116 -9.23 6.89 0.90
CA LEU A 116 -9.71 5.51 0.92
C LEU A 116 -10.60 5.21 -0.29
N ALA A 117 -11.50 6.14 -0.65
CA ALA A 117 -12.34 6.01 -1.84
C ALA A 117 -11.50 5.85 -3.12
N LEU A 118 -10.48 6.70 -3.31
CA LEU A 118 -9.58 6.64 -4.46
C LEU A 118 -8.74 5.35 -4.50
N PHE A 119 -8.27 4.87 -3.35
CA PHE A 119 -7.55 3.60 -3.28
C PHE A 119 -8.45 2.41 -3.65
N CYS A 120 -9.71 2.40 -3.21
CA CYS A 120 -10.65 1.33 -3.54
C CYS A 120 -10.98 1.24 -5.04
N GLU A 121 -10.91 2.35 -5.78
CA GLU A 121 -11.06 2.35 -7.25
C GLU A 121 -9.95 1.56 -7.97
N GLU A 122 -8.78 1.39 -7.35
CA GLU A 122 -7.65 0.66 -7.93
C GLU A 122 -7.59 -0.81 -7.47
N HIS A 123 -8.58 -1.27 -6.69
CA HIS A 123 -8.78 -2.67 -6.30
C HIS A 123 -7.59 -3.35 -5.59
N PRO A 124 -7.05 -2.78 -4.49
CA PRO A 124 -6.13 -3.50 -3.61
C PRO A 124 -6.84 -4.68 -2.93
N ASP A 125 -6.09 -5.68 -2.47
CA ASP A 125 -6.68 -6.80 -1.73
C ASP A 125 -7.05 -6.37 -0.29
N ILE A 126 -6.28 -5.47 0.34
CA ILE A 126 -6.53 -4.92 1.67
C ILE A 126 -6.12 -3.45 1.77
N LEU A 127 -6.69 -2.73 2.74
CA LEU A 127 -6.18 -1.43 3.21
C LEU A 127 -5.25 -1.68 4.41
N SER A 128 -4.09 -1.05 4.41
CA SER A 128 -3.08 -1.18 5.47
C SER A 128 -2.94 0.17 6.17
N PHE A 129 -3.72 0.35 7.23
CA PHE A 129 -3.57 1.48 8.15
C PHE A 129 -2.36 1.24 9.04
N GLU A 130 -1.34 2.06 8.87
CA GLU A 130 -0.03 1.82 9.46
C GLU A 130 0.52 3.04 10.17
N THR A 131 1.43 2.81 11.12
CA THR A 131 2.05 3.87 11.94
C THR A 131 1.02 4.75 12.67
N ILE A 132 -0.12 4.19 13.09
CA ILE A 132 -1.18 4.96 13.77
C ILE A 132 -0.77 5.26 15.23
N PRO A 133 -0.50 6.54 15.61
CA PRO A 133 -0.08 6.88 16.97
C PRO A 133 -1.26 7.23 17.89
N SER A 134 -2.47 7.38 17.32
CA SER A 134 -3.63 7.96 18.00
C SER A 134 -4.76 6.93 18.10
N TYR A 135 -5.24 6.69 19.32
CA TYR A 135 -6.42 5.86 19.55
C TYR A 135 -7.68 6.46 18.90
N ALA A 136 -7.84 7.78 18.94
CA ALA A 136 -8.96 8.46 18.29
C ALA A 136 -8.95 8.24 16.77
N GLU A 137 -7.76 8.26 16.15
CA GLU A 137 -7.63 7.93 14.74
C GLU A 137 -7.94 6.47 14.45
N ALA A 138 -7.47 5.54 15.30
CA ALA A 138 -7.79 4.12 15.15
C ALA A 138 -9.30 3.85 15.18
N ILE A 139 -10.06 4.62 15.97
CA ILE A 139 -11.52 4.59 15.96
C ILE A 139 -12.08 5.23 14.69
N ALA A 140 -11.52 6.36 14.24
CA ALA A 140 -11.98 7.07 13.06
C ALA A 140 -11.86 6.21 11.79
N ILE A 141 -10.75 5.50 11.59
CA ILE A 141 -10.53 4.64 10.43
C ILE A 141 -11.37 3.34 10.44
N ALA A 142 -11.94 2.98 11.60
CA ALA A 142 -12.78 1.80 11.75
C ALA A 142 -14.27 2.08 11.49
N ARG A 143 -14.63 3.33 11.22
CA ARG A 143 -16.00 3.79 10.89
C ARG A 143 -16.15 3.94 9.38
#